data_AF-A0A8T6RMM7-F1
#
_entry.id   AF-A0A8T6RMM7-F1
#
_cell.length_a   1.000
_cell.length_b   1.000
_cell.length_c   1.000
_cell.angle_alpha   90.00
_cell.angle_beta   90.00
_cell.angle_gamma   90.00
#
_symmetry.space_group_name_H-M   'P 1'
#
loop_
_entity.id
_entity.type
_entity.pdbx_description
1 polymer ?
#
loop_
_entity_poly.entity_id
_entity_poly.type
_entity_poly.pdbx_seq_one_letter_code
_entity_poly.pdbx_strand_id
1 'polypeptide(L)'
;MKEFDPRVEKILKDHINSVNSKWQSNVFPSSSLAKIVLSELDLPKTRFRLIHKEVRNILKDWAEKKLCIHMGTTHYTHSSKTKLIYEFPDEIIDFFRFEGIITLPI
;
A
#
# COMPACT_ATOMS: atom_id res chain seq x y z
N MET A 1 21.47 -3.61 -1.10
CA MET A 1 20.50 -3.71 -2.21
C MET A 1 19.19 -3.07 -1.76
N LYS A 2 18.97 -1.79 -2.10
CA LYS A 2 17.68 -1.08 -1.94
C LYS A 2 17.30 -0.58 -3.33
N GLU A 3 16.75 -1.44 -4.17
CA GLU A 3 16.61 -1.13 -5.61
C GLU A 3 15.21 -1.46 -6.18
N PHE A 4 14.19 -1.46 -5.32
CA PHE A 4 12.78 -1.51 -5.73
C PHE A 4 11.96 -0.29 -5.27
N ASP A 5 12.58 0.62 -4.51
CA ASP A 5 11.91 1.56 -3.60
C ASP A 5 10.95 2.58 -4.28
N PRO A 6 11.32 3.34 -5.33
CA PRO A 6 10.48 4.45 -5.80
C PRO A 6 9.24 4.01 -6.59
N ARG A 7 9.35 2.94 -7.39
CA ARG A 7 8.26 2.50 -8.28
C ARG A 7 7.15 1.81 -7.49
N VAL A 8 7.51 1.00 -6.50
CA VAL A 8 6.55 0.32 -5.64
C VAL A 8 5.77 1.35 -4.82
N GLU A 9 6.46 2.32 -4.21
CA GLU A 9 5.80 3.40 -3.48
C GLU A 9 4.83 4.19 -4.35
N LYS A 10 5.24 4.55 -5.58
CA LYS A 10 4.37 5.26 -6.51
C LYS A 10 3.10 4.46 -6.83
N ILE A 11 3.23 3.18 -7.19
CA ILE A 11 2.08 2.30 -7.48
C ILE A 11 1.13 2.22 -6.29
N LEU A 12 1.68 2.12 -5.07
CA LEU A 12 0.86 2.09 -3.86
C LEU A 12 0.08 3.38 -3.66
N LYS A 13 0.74 4.55 -3.74
CA LYS A 13 0.09 5.86 -3.62
C LYS A 13 -1.01 6.03 -4.66
N ASP A 14 -0.70 5.75 -5.94
CA ASP A 14 -1.64 5.87 -7.06
C ASP A 14 -2.86 4.97 -6.86
N HIS A 15 -2.65 3.71 -6.42
CA HIS A 15 -3.74 2.78 -6.17
C HIS A 15 -4.62 3.21 -4.99
N ILE A 16 -4.02 3.63 -3.87
CA ILE A 16 -4.75 4.09 -2.68
C ILE A 16 -5.60 5.31 -3.04
N ASN A 17 -5.00 6.29 -3.73
CA ASN A 17 -5.70 7.48 -4.20
C ASN A 17 -6.86 7.14 -5.14
N SER A 18 -6.64 6.23 -6.08
CA SER A 18 -7.67 5.80 -7.04
C SER A 18 -8.84 5.11 -6.35
N VAL A 19 -8.57 4.17 -5.43
CA VAL A 19 -9.60 3.46 -4.67
C VAL A 19 -10.37 4.40 -3.75
N ASN A 20 -9.69 5.31 -3.05
CA ASN A 20 -10.37 6.29 -2.23
C ASN A 20 -11.24 7.24 -3.07
N SER A 21 -10.72 7.74 -4.19
CA SER A 21 -11.48 8.67 -5.05
C SER A 21 -12.72 8.01 -5.68
N LYS A 22 -12.66 6.70 -5.95
CA LYS A 22 -13.77 5.96 -6.58
C LYS A 22 -14.77 5.40 -5.57
N TRP A 23 -14.31 4.98 -4.39
CA TRP A 23 -15.10 4.19 -3.44
C TRP A 23 -15.09 4.71 -2.01
N GLN A 24 -14.39 5.82 -1.74
CA GLN A 24 -14.16 6.37 -0.40
C GLN A 24 -13.59 5.34 0.60
N SER A 25 -12.91 4.32 0.08
CA SER A 25 -12.25 3.31 0.91
C SER A 25 -10.80 3.71 1.17
N ASN A 26 -10.42 3.67 2.44
CA ASN A 26 -9.10 4.03 2.93
C ASN A 26 -8.40 2.86 3.66
N VAL A 27 -8.99 1.67 3.65
CA VAL A 27 -8.50 0.49 4.37
C VAL A 27 -8.05 -0.60 3.40
N PHE A 28 -6.79 -1.02 3.53
CA PHE A 28 -6.16 -1.94 2.59
C PHE A 28 -5.42 -3.09 3.28
N PRO A 29 -5.72 -4.35 2.92
CA PRO A 29 -4.87 -5.48 3.30
C PRO A 29 -3.53 -5.43 2.54
N SER A 30 -2.42 -5.67 3.25
CA SER A 30 -1.07 -5.73 2.64
C SER A 30 -0.95 -6.72 1.49
N SER A 31 -1.71 -7.83 1.54
CA SER A 31 -1.73 -8.83 0.48
C SER A 31 -2.47 -8.36 -0.77
N SER A 32 -3.45 -7.47 -0.63
CA SER A 32 -4.15 -6.85 -1.75
C SER A 32 -3.21 -5.89 -2.47
N LEU A 33 -2.58 -4.98 -1.71
CA LEU A 33 -1.58 -4.05 -2.21
C LEU A 33 -0.43 -4.76 -2.94
N ALA A 34 0.08 -5.86 -2.37
CA ALA A 34 1.13 -6.66 -3.00
C ALA A 34 0.69 -7.31 -4.34
N LYS A 35 -0.58 -7.69 -4.49
CA LYS A 35 -1.11 -8.22 -5.76
C LYS A 35 -1.19 -7.13 -6.82
N ILE A 36 -1.60 -5.93 -6.44
CA ILE A 36 -1.65 -4.78 -7.35
C ILE A 36 -0.24 -4.45 -7.84
N VAL A 37 0.72 -4.28 -6.93
CA VAL A 37 2.13 -4.02 -7.29
C VAL A 37 2.68 -5.11 -8.21
N LEU A 38 2.40 -6.38 -7.91
CA LEU A 38 2.83 -7.49 -8.75
C LEU A 38 2.25 -7.42 -10.17
N SER A 39 0.97 -7.03 -10.28
CA SER A 39 0.26 -6.88 -11.56
C SER A 39 0.77 -5.70 -12.37
N GLU A 40 0.95 -4.54 -11.73
CA GLU A 40 1.41 -3.29 -12.38
C GLU A 40 2.86 -3.39 -12.86
N LEU A 41 3.69 -4.20 -12.18
CA LEU A 41 5.06 -4.48 -12.60
C LEU A 41 5.18 -5.64 -13.60
N ASP A 42 4.05 -6.24 -14.01
CA ASP A 42 3.99 -7.42 -14.88
C ASP A 42 4.92 -8.57 -14.42
N LEU A 43 4.92 -8.84 -13.11
CA LEU A 43 5.80 -9.83 -12.50
C LEU A 43 5.08 -11.17 -12.29
N PRO A 44 5.80 -12.31 -12.41
CA PRO A 44 5.20 -13.62 -12.21
C PRO A 44 4.78 -13.85 -10.75
N LYS A 45 3.72 -14.64 -10.55
CA LYS A 45 3.18 -15.00 -9.22
C LYS A 45 4.22 -15.57 -8.25
N THR A 46 5.28 -16.20 -8.75
CA THR A 46 6.41 -16.71 -7.94
C THR A 46 7.14 -15.60 -7.18
N ARG A 47 7.11 -14.35 -7.68
CA ARG A 47 7.69 -13.17 -7.04
C ARG A 47 6.80 -12.56 -5.95
N PHE A 48 5.56 -13.03 -5.78
CA PHE A 48 4.62 -12.49 -4.79
C PHE A 48 5.24 -12.41 -3.39
N ARG A 49 5.98 -13.44 -2.96
CA ARG A 49 6.62 -13.45 -1.63
C ARG A 49 7.61 -12.29 -1.45
N LEU A 50 8.37 -11.96 -2.49
CA LEU A 50 9.34 -10.85 -2.46
C LEU A 50 8.62 -9.51 -2.44
N ILE A 51 7.65 -9.31 -3.34
CA ILE A 51 6.84 -8.08 -3.41
C ILE A 51 6.05 -7.87 -2.12
N HIS A 52 5.46 -8.92 -1.55
CA HIS A 52 4.71 -8.80 -0.30
C HIS A 52 5.62 -8.43 0.88
N LYS A 53 6.86 -8.93 0.90
CA LYS A 53 7.84 -8.50 1.91
C LYS A 53 8.17 -7.01 1.74
N GLU A 54 8.38 -6.55 0.52
CA GLU A 54 8.69 -5.15 0.22
C GLU A 54 7.55 -4.21 0.61
N VAL A 55 6.33 -4.51 0.16
CA VAL A 55 5.14 -3.74 0.51
C VAL A 55 4.94 -3.69 2.02
N ARG A 56 5.21 -4.78 2.76
CA ARG A 56 5.13 -4.77 4.22
C ARG A 56 6.19 -3.86 4.86
N ASN A 57 7.39 -3.79 4.30
CA ASN A 57 8.43 -2.90 4.83
C ASN A 57 8.03 -1.45 4.61
N ILE A 58 7.59 -1.08 3.39
CA ILE A 58 7.09 0.27 3.08
C ILE A 58 5.94 0.65 4.02
N LEU A 59 4.95 -0.23 4.20
CA LEU A 59 3.81 0.05 5.07
C LEU A 59 4.18 0.17 6.55
N LYS A 60 5.23 -0.55 7.01
CA LYS A 60 5.75 -0.36 8.37
C LYS A 60 6.44 1.00 8.50
N ASP A 61 7.30 1.35 7.55
CA ASP A 61 7.99 2.64 7.53
C ASP A 61 6.97 3.80 7.46
N TRP A 62 5.90 3.65 6.68
CA TRP A 62 4.80 4.59 6.61
C TRP A 62 4.02 4.68 7.92
N ALA A 63 3.77 3.56 8.59
CA ALA A 63 3.12 3.55 9.90
C ALA A 63 3.98 4.26 10.97
N GLU A 64 5.29 4.02 10.97
CA GLU A 64 6.24 4.73 11.85
C GLU A 64 6.25 6.24 11.58
N LYS A 65 6.12 6.64 10.30
CA LYS A 65 5.97 8.03 9.86
C LYS A 65 4.56 8.59 10.04
N LYS A 66 3.63 7.85 10.65
CA LYS A 66 2.21 8.23 10.85
C LYS A 66 1.44 8.50 9.54
N LEU A 67 1.86 7.91 8.43
CA LEU A 67 1.16 7.97 7.14
C LEU A 67 0.03 6.93 7.04
N CYS A 68 0.07 5.89 7.87
CA CYS A 68 -1.01 4.91 7.97
C CYS A 68 -1.08 4.29 9.36
N ILE A 69 -2.22 3.68 9.67
CA ILE A 69 -2.50 3.02 10.94
C ILE A 69 -2.60 1.52 10.70
N HIS A 70 -1.83 0.73 11.44
CA HIS A 70 -1.94 -0.72 11.38
C HIS A 70 -3.13 -1.20 12.20
N MET A 71 -4.20 -1.61 11.52
CA MET A 71 -5.51 -1.99 12.08
C MET A 71 -5.61 -3.49 12.37
N GLY A 72 -4.53 -4.12 12.85
CA GLY A 72 -4.44 -5.57 12.99
C GLY A 72 -5.72 -6.23 13.53
N THR A 73 -6.35 -7.08 12.73
CA THR A 73 -7.59 -7.76 13.15
C THR A 73 -7.30 -9.14 13.71
N THR A 74 -7.78 -9.37 14.93
CA THR A 74 -7.79 -10.64 15.63
C THR A 74 -8.93 -11.53 15.07
N HIS A 75 -8.55 -12.68 14.53
CA HIS A 75 -9.32 -13.93 14.34
C HIS A 75 -10.79 -13.86 13.86
N TYR A 76 -11.00 -14.16 12.56
CA TYR A 76 -12.18 -14.92 12.14
C TYR A 76 -11.91 -16.40 12.41
N THR A 77 -12.87 -17.09 13.02
CA THR A 77 -12.88 -18.42 13.66
C THR A 77 -12.30 -19.61 12.87
N HIS A 78 -11.84 -19.44 11.64
CA HIS A 78 -11.31 -20.52 10.78
C HIS A 78 -9.95 -20.22 10.12
N SER A 79 -9.30 -19.08 10.41
CA SER A 79 -7.96 -18.76 9.87
C SER A 79 -7.00 -18.31 10.97
N SER A 80 -5.92 -19.06 11.15
CA SER A 80 -4.83 -18.77 12.09
C SER A 80 -3.91 -17.62 11.65
N LYS A 81 -4.21 -16.93 10.53
CA LYS A 81 -3.35 -15.90 9.95
C LYS A 81 -3.90 -14.51 10.26
N THR A 82 -3.17 -13.74 11.06
CA THR A 82 -3.37 -12.29 11.22
C THR A 82 -3.35 -11.61 9.86
N LYS A 83 -4.44 -10.94 9.49
CA LYS A 83 -4.46 -10.09 8.30
C LYS A 83 -3.80 -8.77 8.68
N LEU A 84 -2.67 -8.47 8.04
CA LEU A 84 -2.06 -7.14 8.14
C LEU A 84 -2.88 -6.18 7.28
N ILE A 85 -3.65 -5.33 7.95
CA ILE A 85 -4.55 -4.34 7.37
C ILE A 85 -4.04 -2.96 7.78
N TYR A 86 -4.03 -2.04 6.84
CA TYR A 86 -3.58 -0.68 7.03
C TYR A 86 -4.68 0.29 6.63
N GLU A 87 -4.94 1.26 7.49
CA GLU A 87 -5.87 2.36 7.25
C GLU A 87 -5.08 3.65 6.96
N PHE A 88 -5.53 4.42 5.99
CA PHE A 88 -4.94 5.69 5.59
C PHE A 88 -5.88 6.82 5.99
N PRO A 89 -5.49 7.72 6.91
CA PRO A 89 -6.30 8.89 7.23
C PRO A 89 -6.52 9.76 5.99
N ASP A 90 -7.70 10.41 5.88
CA ASP A 90 -8.05 11.22 4.71
C ASP A 90 -7.01 12.32 4.44
N GLU A 91 -6.45 12.93 5.48
CA GLU A 91 -5.37 13.93 5.39
C GLU A 91 -4.13 13.39 4.63
N ILE A 92 -3.83 12.10 4.79
CA ILE A 92 -2.70 11.46 4.11
C ILE A 92 -3.05 11.12 2.67
N ILE A 93 -4.30 10.74 2.41
CA ILE A 93 -4.78 10.50 1.04
C ILE A 93 -4.72 11.81 0.24
N ASP A 94 -5.14 12.92 0.84
CA ASP A 94 -5.01 14.23 0.22
C ASP A 94 -3.54 14.61 0.03
N PHE A 95 -2.67 14.36 1.02
CA PHE A 95 -1.22 14.55 0.85
C PHE A 95 -0.66 13.78 -0.36
N PHE A 96 -1.04 12.52 -0.54
CA PHE A 96 -0.63 11.74 -1.71
C PHE A 96 -1.16 12.30 -3.04
N ARG A 97 -2.36 12.90 -3.04
CA ARG A 97 -2.88 13.59 -4.23
C ARG A 97 -2.05 14.83 -4.57
N PHE A 98 -1.66 15.62 -3.57
CA PHE A 98 -0.90 16.86 -3.78
C PHE A 98 0.57 16.62 -4.14
N GLU A 99 1.25 15.59 -3.61
CA GLU A 99 2.60 15.22 -4.06
C GLU A 99 2.64 14.88 -5.56
N GLY A 100 1.57 14.28 -6.09
CA GLY A 100 1.42 14.01 -7.52
C GLY A 100 1.32 15.28 -8.38
N ILE A 101 0.86 16.40 -7.81
CA ILE A 101 0.68 17.68 -8.52
C ILE A 101 2.00 18.46 -8.60
N ILE A 102 2.87 18.38 -7.59
CA ILE A 102 4.14 19.13 -7.54
C ILE A 102 5.19 18.56 -8.52
N THR A 103 5.02 17.32 -9.00
CA THR A 103 5.96 16.64 -9.91
C THR A 103 5.62 16.77 -11.40
N LEU A 104 4.61 17.56 -11.77
CA LEU A 104 4.37 17.92 -13.18
C LEU A 104 5.08 19.24 -13.49
N PRO A 105 6.27 19.23 -14.15
CA PRO A 105 6.77 20.46 -14.74
C PRO A 105 5.87 20.84 -15.92
N ILE A 106 5.43 22.09 -15.92
CA ILE A 106 4.92 22.82 -17.09
C ILE A 106 6.05 22.94 -18.12
#